data_AF-A0A3A5M8T3-F1
#
_entry.id   AF-A0A3A5M8T3-F1
#
_cell.length_a   1.000
_cell.length_b   1.000
_cell.length_c   1.000
_cell.angle_alpha   90.00
_cell.angle_beta   90.00
_cell.angle_gamma   90.00
#
_symmetry.space_group_name_H-M   'P 1'
#
loop_
_entity.id
_entity.type
_entity.pdbx_description
1 polymer ?
#
loop_
_entity_poly.entity_id
_entity_poly.type
_entity_poly.pdbx_seq_one_letter_code
_entity_poly.pdbx_strand_id
1 'polypeptide(L)'
;MIGQADVLLSVQLSQLAAERGVTTAEATPSPEVLLHSVTVFGDLARVAGDLQSQAVAAAQESGLSWAKIGSALGTSRQAAQQRFDSRRSTPVAETEATRILGPVSRAEEIDQINAAGRQGWKLARSLHGEHVLERSEGCWEALRVSVLSPRALPSAAEGWEAASTRFPDCFYVRRLS
;
A
#
# COMPACT_ATOMS: atom_id res chain seq x y z
N MET A 1 23.69 -10.95 16.43
CA MET A 1 22.71 -11.03 17.53
C MET A 1 21.41 -10.44 17.00
N ILE A 2 20.35 -11.24 16.90
CA ILE A 2 19.01 -10.74 16.55
C ILE A 2 18.55 -9.90 17.75
N GLY A 3 18.22 -8.64 17.55
CA GLY A 3 17.76 -7.77 18.63
C GLY A 3 16.38 -8.21 19.15
N GLN A 4 16.02 -7.87 20.39
CA GLN A 4 14.68 -8.14 20.92
C GLN A 4 13.56 -7.56 20.03
N ALA A 5 13.81 -6.42 19.39
CA ALA A 5 12.90 -5.82 18.42
C ALA A 5 12.69 -6.69 17.17
N ASP A 6 13.75 -7.33 16.66
CA ASP A 6 13.69 -8.21 15.50
C ASP A 6 12.89 -9.48 15.81
N VAL A 7 13.00 -10.01 17.04
CA VAL A 7 12.20 -11.15 17.49
C VAL A 7 10.72 -10.80 17.53
N LEU A 8 10.36 -9.65 18.10
CA LEU A 8 8.97 -9.20 18.13
C LEU A 8 8.40 -9.00 16.72
N LEU A 9 9.16 -8.37 15.84
CA LEU A 9 8.77 -8.19 14.45
C LEU A 9 8.61 -9.55 13.73
N SER A 10 9.50 -10.50 13.97
CA SER A 10 9.41 -11.86 13.41
C SER A 10 8.11 -12.55 13.86
N VAL A 11 7.72 -12.40 15.12
CA VAL A 11 6.46 -12.96 15.64
C VAL A 11 5.26 -12.28 14.98
N GLN A 12 5.26 -10.95 14.87
CA GLN A 12 4.19 -10.19 14.23
C GLN A 12 4.02 -10.56 12.75
N LEU A 13 5.12 -10.69 12.00
CA LEU A 13 5.08 -11.13 10.60
C LEU A 13 4.59 -12.57 10.46
N SER A 14 4.94 -13.44 11.41
CA SER A 14 4.46 -14.83 11.43
C SER A 14 2.96 -14.91 11.71
N GLN A 15 2.45 -14.10 12.64
CA GLN A 15 1.01 -13.99 12.91
C GLN A 15 0.26 -13.46 11.68
N LEU A 16 0.80 -12.40 11.06
CA LEU A 16 0.24 -11.80 9.84
C LEU A 16 0.22 -12.77 8.65
N ALA A 17 1.23 -13.65 8.56
CA ALA A 17 1.27 -14.72 7.57
C ALA A 17 0.25 -15.82 7.89
N ALA A 18 0.12 -16.22 9.16
CA ALA A 18 -0.85 -17.22 9.59
C ALA A 18 -2.30 -16.77 9.36
N GLU A 19 -2.62 -15.49 9.59
CA GLU A 19 -3.94 -14.90 9.31
C GLU A 19 -4.32 -14.93 7.82
N ARG A 20 -3.33 -14.92 6.93
CA ARG A 20 -3.52 -15.05 5.47
C ARG A 20 -3.49 -16.49 4.98
N GLY A 21 -2.99 -17.40 5.82
CA GLY A 21 -2.78 -18.79 5.48
C GLY A 21 -3.94 -19.68 5.91
N VAL A 22 -3.75 -20.98 5.71
CA VAL A 22 -4.66 -22.01 6.21
C VAL A 22 -4.32 -22.29 7.68
N THR A 23 -5.28 -22.02 8.57
CA THR A 23 -5.15 -22.42 9.98
C THR A 23 -5.30 -23.93 10.11
N THR A 24 -4.32 -24.59 10.71
CA THR A 24 -4.40 -26.02 11.06
C THR A 24 -4.58 -26.19 12.57
N ALA A 25 -5.39 -27.17 12.96
CA ALA A 25 -5.53 -27.59 14.36
C ALA A 25 -4.41 -28.55 14.80
N GLU A 26 -3.59 -29.02 13.85
CA GLU A 26 -2.48 -29.93 14.12
C GLU A 26 -1.25 -29.17 14.64
N ALA A 27 -0.59 -29.73 15.66
CA ALA A 27 0.61 -29.15 16.25
C ALA A 27 1.83 -29.17 15.31
N THR A 28 1.84 -30.10 14.35
CA THR A 28 2.89 -30.21 13.32
C THR A 28 2.27 -29.84 11.97
N PRO A 29 2.79 -28.80 11.28
CA PRO A 29 2.25 -28.40 9.99
C PRO A 29 2.58 -29.46 8.92
N SER A 30 1.61 -29.74 8.05
CA SER A 30 1.84 -30.59 6.88
C SER A 30 2.78 -29.90 5.88
N PRO A 31 3.46 -30.66 4.98
CA PRO A 31 4.29 -30.07 3.93
C PRO A 31 3.54 -29.06 3.04
N GLU A 32 2.24 -29.26 2.80
CA GLU A 32 1.42 -28.33 2.02
C GLU A 32 1.22 -26.99 2.74
N VAL A 33 0.99 -27.01 4.06
CA VAL A 33 0.90 -25.79 4.89
C VAL A 33 2.23 -25.03 4.89
N LEU A 34 3.36 -25.75 4.94
CA LEU A 34 4.69 -25.14 4.84
C LEU A 34 4.92 -24.49 3.46
N LEU A 35 4.53 -25.16 2.37
CA LEU A 35 4.65 -24.62 1.02
C LEU A 35 3.77 -23.37 0.83
N HIS A 36 2.55 -23.39 1.36
CA HIS A 36 1.68 -22.21 1.34
C HIS A 36 2.28 -21.04 2.14
N SER A 37 2.90 -21.33 3.29
CA SER A 37 3.61 -20.31 4.08
C SER A 37 4.74 -19.64 3.29
N VAL A 38 5.46 -20.39 2.44
CA VAL A 38 6.47 -19.83 1.53
C VAL A 38 5.84 -18.81 0.57
N THR A 39 4.67 -19.12 0.01
CA THR A 39 3.97 -18.20 -0.89
C THR A 39 3.50 -16.93 -0.16
N VAL A 40 2.94 -17.07 1.05
CA VAL A 40 2.47 -15.93 1.86
C VAL A 40 3.64 -15.02 2.27
N PHE A 41 4.77 -15.58 2.71
CA PHE A 41 5.95 -14.76 3.01
C PHE A 41 6.54 -14.09 1.77
N GLY A 42 6.48 -14.75 0.61
CA GLY A 42 6.82 -14.13 -0.68
C GLY A 42 5.98 -12.88 -0.97
N ASP A 43 4.66 -12.96 -0.77
CA ASP A 43 3.75 -11.82 -0.93
C ASP A 43 4.02 -10.70 0.08
N LEU A 44 4.25 -11.05 1.35
CA LEU A 44 4.61 -10.07 2.39
C LEU A 44 5.92 -9.35 2.04
N ALA A 45 6.94 -10.08 1.59
CA ALA A 45 8.22 -9.51 1.18
C ALA A 45 8.06 -8.56 -0.01
N ARG A 46 7.24 -8.94 -1.00
CA ARG A 46 6.93 -8.10 -2.16
C ARG A 46 6.23 -6.80 -1.73
N VAL A 47 5.16 -6.89 -0.93
CA VAL A 47 4.40 -5.72 -0.45
C VAL A 47 5.27 -4.82 0.42
N ALA A 48 6.11 -5.38 1.30
CA ALA A 48 7.05 -4.60 2.10
C ALA A 48 8.08 -3.87 1.24
N GLY A 49 8.57 -4.51 0.17
CA GLY A 49 9.46 -3.88 -0.81
C GLY A 49 8.80 -2.74 -1.58
N ASP A 50 7.53 -2.91 -1.97
CA ASP A 50 6.74 -1.87 -2.63
C ASP A 50 6.55 -0.66 -1.70
N LEU A 51 6.18 -0.89 -0.43
CA LEU A 51 6.04 0.16 0.58
C LEU A 51 7.37 0.87 0.88
N GLN A 52 8.49 0.13 0.95
CA GLN A 52 9.81 0.74 1.10
C GLN A 52 10.14 1.65 -0.09
N SER A 53 9.81 1.23 -1.31
CA SER A 53 10.02 2.03 -2.51
C SER A 53 9.18 3.32 -2.49
N GLN A 54 7.91 3.24 -2.07
CA GLN A 54 7.06 4.42 -1.88
C GLN A 54 7.61 5.37 -0.80
N ALA A 55 8.09 4.84 0.32
CA ALA A 55 8.69 5.64 1.38
C ALA A 55 9.97 6.35 0.93
N VAL A 56 10.81 5.68 0.11
CA VAL A 56 11.99 6.29 -0.51
C VAL A 56 11.58 7.40 -1.48
N ALA A 57 10.57 7.18 -2.32
CA ALA A 57 10.05 8.20 -3.23
C ALA A 57 9.54 9.42 -2.47
N ALA A 58 8.69 9.23 -1.44
CA ALA A 58 8.19 10.32 -0.61
C ALA A 58 9.33 11.08 0.11
N ALA A 59 10.35 10.36 0.61
CA ALA A 59 11.53 10.99 1.20
C ALA A 59 12.29 11.85 0.18
N GLN A 60 12.47 11.36 -1.05
CA GLN A 60 13.13 12.09 -2.13
C GLN A 60 12.33 13.34 -2.53
N GLU A 61 11.02 13.19 -2.72
CA GLU A 61 10.10 14.29 -3.08
C GLU A 61 10.06 15.39 -2.01
N SER A 62 10.27 15.03 -0.74
CA SER A 62 10.43 15.99 0.36
C SER A 62 11.78 16.73 0.37
N GLY A 63 12.68 16.44 -0.57
CA GLY A 63 13.99 17.08 -0.73
C GLY A 63 15.15 16.37 -0.03
N LEU A 64 14.96 15.16 0.50
CA LEU A 64 16.07 14.41 1.11
C LEU A 64 17.04 13.88 0.04
N SER A 65 18.34 14.03 0.30
CA SER A 65 19.37 13.57 -0.63
C SER A 65 19.51 12.05 -0.63
N TRP A 66 19.90 11.49 -1.78
CA TRP A 66 20.24 10.08 -1.93
C TRP A 66 21.34 9.60 -0.96
N ALA A 67 22.24 10.50 -0.53
CA ALA A 67 23.24 10.17 0.48
C ALA A 67 22.60 9.90 1.85
N LYS A 68 21.64 10.73 2.25
CA LYS A 68 20.90 10.56 3.51
C LYS A 68 19.99 9.34 3.47
N ILE A 69 19.32 9.10 2.34
CA ILE A 69 18.51 7.89 2.12
C ILE A 69 19.38 6.63 2.17
N GLY A 70 20.52 6.61 1.46
CA GLY A 70 21.45 5.48 1.50
C GLY A 70 21.96 5.17 2.90
N SER A 71 22.34 6.20 3.66
CA SER A 71 22.74 6.04 5.06
C SER A 71 21.64 5.41 5.93
N ALA A 72 20.38 5.82 5.76
CA ALA A 72 19.25 5.24 6.49
C ALA A 72 18.98 3.77 6.10
N LEU A 73 19.26 3.41 4.85
CA LEU A 73 19.15 2.04 4.33
C LEU A 73 20.36 1.16 4.66
N GLY A 74 21.41 1.71 5.29
CA GLY A 74 22.66 0.99 5.54
C GLY A 74 23.45 0.68 4.26
N THR A 75 23.31 1.50 3.21
CA THR A 75 23.95 1.30 1.90
C THR A 75 24.58 2.58 1.37
N SER A 76 25.30 2.49 0.25
CA SER A 76 25.92 3.66 -0.38
C SER A 76 24.88 4.51 -1.13
N ARG A 77 25.20 5.79 -1.38
CA ARG A 77 24.39 6.68 -2.22
C ARG A 77 24.08 6.05 -3.59
N GLN A 78 25.10 5.47 -4.23
CA GLN A 78 24.97 4.88 -5.56
C GLN A 78 24.11 3.61 -5.54
N ALA A 79 24.28 2.76 -4.52
CA ALA A 79 23.46 1.56 -4.36
C ALA A 79 21.98 1.90 -4.09
N ALA A 80 21.71 2.95 -3.29
CA ALA A 80 20.34 3.44 -3.08
C ALA A 80 19.72 3.99 -4.37
N GLN A 81 20.46 4.81 -5.13
CA GLN A 81 20.00 5.32 -6.42
C GLN A 81 19.71 4.18 -7.41
N GLN A 82 20.64 3.23 -7.56
CA GLN A 82 20.46 2.12 -8.49
C GLN A 82 19.23 1.27 -8.14
N ARG A 83 18.94 1.10 -6.84
CA ARG A 83 17.82 0.31 -6.36
C ARG A 83 16.47 1.01 -6.48
N PHE A 84 16.42 2.32 -6.25
CA PHE A 84 15.16 3.06 -6.08
C PHE A 84 14.95 4.25 -7.04
N ASP A 85 15.89 4.56 -7.92
CA ASP A 85 15.67 5.51 -9.02
C ASP A 85 14.84 4.82 -10.11
N SER A 86 13.57 4.60 -9.81
CA SER A 86 12.58 3.98 -10.67
C SER A 86 11.69 5.06 -11.28
N ARG A 87 12.26 5.84 -12.21
CA ARG A 87 11.54 6.71 -13.17
C ARG A 87 10.63 5.93 -14.15
N ARG A 88 10.04 4.82 -13.70
CA ARG A 88 9.08 4.00 -14.43
C ARG A 88 7.92 3.69 -13.50
N SER A 89 7.04 4.66 -13.30
CA SER A 89 5.63 4.31 -13.14
C SER A 89 5.15 3.89 -14.51
N THR A 90 4.81 2.61 -14.69
CA THR A 90 4.18 2.15 -15.93
C THR A 90 2.83 2.85 -16.04
N PRO A 91 2.56 3.61 -17.11
CA PRO A 91 1.26 4.24 -17.32
C PRO A 91 0.18 3.16 -17.31
N VAL A 92 -0.89 3.37 -16.54
CA VAL A 92 -2.08 2.52 -16.64
C VAL A 92 -2.84 3.02 -17.87
N ALA A 93 -3.04 2.15 -18.86
CA ALA A 93 -3.86 2.51 -20.02
C ALA A 93 -5.32 2.64 -19.59
N GLU A 94 -5.97 3.72 -20.00
CA GLU A 94 -7.42 3.86 -19.83
C GLU A 94 -8.15 2.76 -20.61
N THR A 95 -9.19 2.20 -20.01
CA THR A 95 -10.06 1.21 -20.66
C THR A 95 -11.51 1.60 -20.39
N GLU A 96 -12.48 0.94 -21.04
CA GLU A 96 -13.91 1.20 -20.75
C GLU A 96 -14.28 0.96 -19.28
N ALA A 97 -13.52 0.12 -18.56
CA ALA A 97 -13.70 -0.17 -17.15
C ALA A 97 -12.82 0.69 -16.23
N THR A 98 -11.88 1.46 -16.77
CA THR A 98 -10.83 2.15 -15.99
C THR A 98 -10.61 3.58 -16.48
N ARG A 99 -10.71 4.55 -15.56
CA ARG A 99 -10.50 5.97 -15.84
C ARG A 99 -9.34 6.53 -15.01
N ILE A 100 -8.57 7.45 -15.59
CA ILE A 100 -7.62 8.26 -14.82
C ILE A 100 -8.30 9.55 -14.35
N LEU A 101 -8.11 9.88 -13.07
CA LEU A 101 -8.47 11.15 -12.46
C LEU A 101 -7.20 11.92 -12.13
N GLY A 102 -6.92 12.95 -12.92
CA GLY A 102 -5.75 13.82 -12.77
C GLY A 102 -5.61 14.79 -13.95
N PRO A 103 -4.71 15.77 -13.87
CA PRO A 103 -3.86 16.07 -12.71
C PRO A 103 -4.69 16.67 -11.56
N VAL A 104 -4.42 16.24 -10.32
CA VAL A 104 -5.10 16.73 -9.12
C VAL A 104 -4.12 17.05 -8.00
N SER A 105 -4.35 18.12 -7.26
CA SER A 105 -3.50 18.43 -6.11
C SER A 105 -3.83 17.53 -4.91
N ARG A 106 -2.86 17.35 -4.01
CA ARG A 106 -3.09 16.60 -2.77
C ARG A 106 -4.20 17.21 -1.91
N ALA A 107 -4.49 18.51 -2.03
CA ALA A 107 -5.57 19.15 -1.28
C ALA A 107 -6.95 18.78 -1.83
N GLU A 108 -7.07 18.59 -3.14
CA GLU A 108 -8.34 18.40 -3.85
C GLU A 108 -8.65 16.93 -4.17
N GLU A 109 -7.65 16.03 -4.07
CA GLU A 109 -7.77 14.65 -4.53
C GLU A 109 -8.97 13.91 -3.95
N ILE A 110 -9.25 14.06 -2.65
CA ILE A 110 -10.38 13.36 -2.03
C ILE A 110 -11.72 13.90 -2.50
N ASP A 111 -11.86 15.21 -2.69
CA ASP A 111 -13.11 15.79 -3.17
C ASP A 111 -13.41 15.37 -4.61
N GLN A 112 -12.37 15.32 -5.46
CA GLN A 112 -12.51 14.87 -6.84
C GLN A 112 -12.78 13.37 -6.94
N ILE A 113 -12.10 12.54 -6.14
CA ILE A 113 -12.38 11.10 -6.06
C ILE A 113 -13.83 10.87 -5.59
N ASN A 114 -14.29 11.59 -4.57
CA ASN A 114 -15.67 11.50 -4.07
C ASN A 114 -16.70 11.97 -5.11
N ALA A 115 -16.41 13.02 -5.88
CA ALA A 115 -17.28 13.46 -6.96
C ALA A 115 -17.43 12.40 -8.06
N ALA A 116 -16.35 11.69 -8.40
CA ALA A 116 -16.40 10.55 -9.31
C ALA A 116 -17.09 9.33 -8.66
N GLY A 117 -16.88 9.11 -7.37
CA GLY A 117 -17.54 8.07 -6.57
C GLY A 117 -19.06 8.13 -6.63
N ARG A 118 -19.64 9.32 -6.55
CA ARG A 118 -21.09 9.53 -6.73
C ARG A 118 -21.61 9.22 -8.13
N GLN A 119 -20.72 9.07 -9.11
CA GLN A 119 -21.05 8.69 -10.49
C GLN A 119 -20.78 7.20 -10.75
N GLY A 120 -20.43 6.44 -9.70
CA GLY A 120 -20.16 5.00 -9.80
C GLY A 120 -18.75 4.65 -10.26
N TRP A 121 -17.77 5.48 -9.88
CA TRP A 121 -16.34 5.20 -10.04
C TRP A 121 -15.69 4.89 -8.69
N LYS A 122 -15.24 3.65 -8.49
CA LYS A 122 -14.54 3.24 -7.25
C LYS A 122 -13.04 3.51 -7.41
N LEU A 123 -12.40 4.07 -6.38
CA LEU A 123 -10.94 4.21 -6.36
C LEU A 123 -10.28 2.81 -6.34
N ALA A 124 -9.39 2.57 -7.28
CA ALA A 124 -8.62 1.32 -7.39
C ALA A 124 -7.12 1.51 -7.13
N ARG A 125 -6.55 2.65 -7.54
CA ARG A 125 -5.15 2.98 -7.28
C ARG A 125 -4.94 4.47 -7.08
N SER A 126 -4.06 4.83 -6.17
CA SER A 126 -3.66 6.22 -5.93
C SER A 126 -2.18 6.42 -6.24
N LEU A 127 -1.87 7.38 -7.11
CA LEU A 127 -0.51 7.84 -7.41
C LEU A 127 -0.39 9.32 -6.99
N HIS A 128 0.81 9.89 -7.05
CA HIS A 128 0.97 11.33 -6.86
C HIS A 128 0.37 12.08 -8.05
N GLY A 129 -0.68 12.87 -7.81
CA GLY A 129 -1.32 13.71 -8.81
C GLY A 129 -2.31 13.01 -9.75
N GLU A 130 -2.34 11.69 -9.75
CA GLU A 130 -3.21 10.87 -10.61
C GLU A 130 -3.79 9.70 -9.83
N HIS A 131 -5.04 9.35 -10.12
CA HIS A 131 -5.72 8.22 -9.50
C HIS A 131 -6.40 7.37 -10.55
N VAL A 132 -6.35 6.06 -10.36
CA VAL A 132 -7.02 5.10 -11.21
C VAL A 132 -8.34 4.72 -10.56
N LEU A 133 -9.42 4.93 -11.29
CA LEU A 133 -10.77 4.59 -10.85
C LEU A 133 -11.32 3.47 -11.74
N GLU A 134 -12.09 2.57 -11.15
CA GLU A 134 -12.76 1.48 -11.83
C GLU A 134 -14.28 1.69 -11.83
N ARG A 135 -14.93 1.35 -12.94
CA ARG A 135 -16.38 1.43 -13.03
C ARG A 135 -17.00 0.40 -12.09
N SER A 136 -17.93 0.85 -11.24
CA SER A 136 -18.58 0.00 -10.25
C SER A 136 -20.08 0.28 -10.18
N GLU A 137 -20.86 -0.73 -9.82
CA GLU A 137 -22.28 -0.54 -9.51
C GLU A 137 -22.42 0.20 -8.17
N GLY A 138 -23.23 1.26 -8.14
CA GLY A 138 -23.49 2.06 -6.93
C GLY A 138 -22.53 3.22 -6.71
N CYS A 139 -22.84 4.05 -5.71
CA CYS A 139 -22.04 5.23 -5.37
C CYS A 139 -20.98 4.89 -4.31
N TRP A 140 -19.88 5.62 -4.34
CA TRP A 140 -18.74 5.41 -3.44
C TRP A 140 -18.28 6.70 -2.78
N GLU A 141 -17.80 6.56 -1.55
CA GLU A 141 -17.07 7.57 -0.80
C GLU A 141 -15.65 7.06 -0.55
N ALA A 142 -14.68 7.97 -0.55
CA ALA A 142 -13.28 7.74 -0.30
C ALA A 142 -12.76 8.63 0.82
N LEU A 143 -11.82 8.09 1.59
CA LEU A 143 -11.12 8.77 2.67
C LEU A 143 -9.62 8.53 2.53
N ARG A 144 -8.82 9.55 2.85
CA ARG A 144 -7.37 9.44 3.01
C ARG A 144 -7.00 9.55 4.48
N VAL A 145 -6.23 8.60 4.97
CA VAL A 145 -5.66 8.61 6.32
C VAL A 145 -4.17 8.32 6.24
N SER A 146 -3.34 9.08 6.95
CA SER A 146 -1.91 8.78 7.04
C SER A 146 -1.67 7.61 7.99
N VAL A 147 -0.89 6.62 7.58
CA VAL A 147 -0.46 5.49 8.42
C VAL A 147 0.42 5.94 9.60
N LEU A 148 1.02 7.14 9.49
CA LEU A 148 1.84 7.74 10.55
C LEU A 148 1.01 8.54 11.56
N SER A 149 -0.30 8.67 11.35
CA SER A 149 -1.20 9.33 12.29
C SER A 149 -1.49 8.42 13.49
N PRO A 150 -1.64 8.97 14.72
CA PRO A 150 -2.09 8.19 15.87
C PRO A 150 -3.59 7.83 15.79
N ARG A 151 -4.33 8.37 14.81
CA ARG A 151 -5.75 8.06 14.60
C ARG A 151 -5.91 6.62 14.13
N ALA A 152 -6.90 5.92 14.67
CA ALA A 152 -7.27 4.59 14.19
C ALA A 152 -7.59 4.61 12.68
N LEU A 153 -7.13 3.58 11.97
CA LEU A 153 -7.45 3.40 10.57
C LEU A 153 -8.94 3.04 10.41
N PRO A 154 -9.59 3.46 9.30
CA PRO A 154 -10.97 3.09 9.01
C PRO A 154 -11.15 1.57 9.01
N SER A 155 -12.28 1.10 9.59
CA SER A 155 -12.51 -0.32 9.82
C SER A 155 -13.53 -0.92 8.85
N ALA A 156 -13.35 -2.21 8.55
CA ALA A 156 -14.33 -2.98 7.78
C ALA A 156 -15.70 -3.09 8.48
N ALA A 157 -15.72 -3.04 9.82
CA ALA A 157 -16.96 -3.04 10.61
C ALA A 157 -17.84 -1.80 10.33
N GLU A 158 -17.23 -0.69 9.94
CA GLU A 158 -17.91 0.56 9.54
C GLU A 158 -18.16 0.65 8.02
N GLY A 159 -17.91 -0.46 7.30
CA GLY A 159 -18.07 -0.57 5.85
C GLY A 159 -16.88 -0.05 5.03
N TRP A 160 -15.76 0.31 5.65
CA TRP A 160 -14.58 0.79 4.93
C TRP A 160 -13.72 -0.36 4.41
N GLU A 161 -13.32 -0.25 3.16
CA GLU A 161 -12.40 -1.16 2.46
C GLU A 161 -11.11 -0.40 2.13
N ALA A 162 -9.95 -1.02 2.36
CA ALA A 162 -8.68 -0.46 1.91
C ALA A 162 -8.59 -0.56 0.37
N ALA A 163 -8.48 0.58 -0.31
CA ALA A 163 -8.41 0.66 -1.76
C ALA A 163 -6.96 0.68 -2.28
N SER A 164 -6.11 1.51 -1.67
CA SER A 164 -4.75 1.73 -2.17
C SER A 164 -3.85 2.34 -1.10
N THR A 165 -2.54 2.22 -1.29
CA THR A 165 -1.52 2.90 -0.49
C THR A 165 -0.61 3.73 -1.38
N ARG A 166 -0.32 4.95 -0.92
CA ARG A 166 0.69 5.86 -1.46
C ARG A 166 1.39 6.48 -0.27
N PHE A 167 2.43 5.81 0.24
CA PHE A 167 3.04 6.15 1.53
C PHE A 167 3.29 7.67 1.67
N PRO A 168 2.88 8.30 2.79
CA PRO A 168 2.31 7.68 4.00
C PRO A 168 0.79 7.52 3.97
N ASP A 169 0.13 7.88 2.87
CA ASP A 169 -1.31 7.91 2.73
C ASP A 169 -1.89 6.51 2.44
N CYS A 170 -2.87 6.11 3.24
CA CYS A 170 -3.76 4.98 2.98
C CYS A 170 -5.11 5.51 2.51
N PHE A 171 -5.62 4.94 1.42
CA PHE A 171 -6.92 5.29 0.85
C PHE A 171 -7.92 4.20 1.15
N TYR A 172 -9.07 4.61 1.68
CA TYR A 172 -10.19 3.73 1.99
C TYR A 172 -11.39 4.16 1.18
N VAL A 173 -12.21 3.20 0.81
CA VAL A 173 -13.48 3.42 0.12
C VAL A 173 -14.62 2.73 0.84
N ARG A 174 -15.82 3.27 0.72
CA ARG A 174 -17.04 2.67 1.25
C ARG A 174 -18.17 2.92 0.26
N ARG A 175 -19.06 1.95 0.12
CA ARG A 175 -20.26 2.10 -0.69
C ARG A 175 -21.26 2.99 0.02
N LEU A 176 -21.82 3.96 -0.70
CA LEU A 176 -22.93 4.76 -0.23
C LEU A 176 -24.22 3.99 -0.50
N SER A 177 -25.00 3.77 0.56
CA SER A 177 -26.35 3.17 0.52
C SER A 177 -27.33 4.09 -0.19
#